data_AF-A0A2D9XVV6-F1
#
_entry.id   AF-A0A2D9XVV6-F1
#
_cell.length_a   1.000
_cell.length_b   1.000
_cell.length_c   1.000
_cell.angle_alpha   90.00
_cell.angle_beta   90.00
_cell.angle_gamma   90.00
#
_symmetry.space_group_name_H-M   'P 1'
#
loop_
_entity.id
_entity.type
_entity.pdbx_description
1 polymer ?
#
loop_
_entity_poly.entity_id
_entity_poly.type
_entity_poly.pdbx_seq_one_letter_code
_entity_poly.pdbx_strand_id
1 'polypeptide(L)'
;MKRKNSSSQIQLQKQIIRGILVIGALALVIIFLFGNHGLYQLYTLKKERDKIQQNINMLREEKIALEGEKAKLQTDYKHIEELAREKYRMSKKGERVFKVIEKESNN
;
A
#
# COMPACT_ATOMS: atom_id res chain seq x y z
N MET A 1 14.67 70.05 38.50
CA MET A 1 14.82 69.69 37.06
C MET A 1 15.19 68.22 36.94
N LYS A 2 14.68 67.51 35.91
CA LYS A 2 14.97 66.11 35.48
C LYS A 2 14.08 64.96 36.02
N ARG A 3 12.91 64.78 35.41
CA ARG A 3 12.22 63.49 35.26
C ARG A 3 12.34 63.07 33.78
N LYS A 4 13.31 62.21 33.41
CA LYS A 4 13.48 61.78 32.00
C LYS A 4 13.79 60.29 31.80
N ASN A 5 13.66 59.45 32.84
CA ASN A 5 14.13 58.06 32.78
C ASN A 5 13.03 56.97 32.73
N SER A 6 11.72 57.30 32.80
CA SER A 6 10.67 56.26 32.75
C SER A 6 10.29 55.83 31.32
N SER A 7 10.42 56.71 30.33
CA SER A 7 9.98 56.43 28.96
C SER A 7 10.86 55.39 28.24
N SER A 8 12.17 55.37 28.51
CA SER A 8 13.10 54.36 27.96
C SER A 8 12.85 52.97 28.56
N GLN A 9 12.54 52.90 29.86
CA GLN A 9 12.19 51.64 30.52
C GLN A 9 10.87 51.05 30.00
N ILE A 10 9.85 51.89 29.76
CA ILE A 10 8.57 51.46 29.18
C ILE A 10 8.77 50.94 27.74
N GLN A 11 9.68 51.55 26.96
CA GLN A 11 9.99 51.09 25.60
C GLN A 11 10.70 49.74 25.59
N LEU A 12 11.66 49.51 26.49
CA LEU A 12 12.33 48.22 26.66
C LEU A 12 11.35 47.12 27.09
N GLN A 13 10.47 47.39 28.06
CA GLN A 13 9.43 46.44 28.48
C GLN A 13 8.48 46.08 27.34
N LYS A 14 8.04 47.07 26.54
CA LYS A 14 7.22 46.81 25.33
C LYS A 14 7.93 45.93 24.31
N GLN A 15 9.23 46.13 24.09
CA GLN A 15 10.00 45.30 23.15
C GLN A 15 10.15 43.86 23.65
N ILE A 16 10.37 43.66 24.95
CA ILE A 16 10.45 42.32 25.56
C ILE A 16 9.10 41.61 25.47
N ILE A 17 7.99 42.28 25.83
CA ILE A 17 6.64 41.72 25.73
C ILE A 17 6.32 41.34 24.28
N ARG A 18 6.69 42.20 23.31
CA ARG A 18 6.51 41.91 21.89
C ARG A 18 7.34 40.71 21.44
N GLY A 19 8.58 40.59 21.91
CA GLY A 19 9.44 39.44 21.63
C GLY A 19 8.86 38.14 22.18
N ILE A 20 8.40 38.13 23.44
CA ILE A 20 7.75 36.96 24.06
C ILE A 20 6.48 36.58 23.31
N LEU A 21 5.66 37.55 22.89
CA LEU A 21 4.46 37.31 22.08
C LEU A 21 4.78 36.64 20.75
N VAL A 22 5.82 37.11 20.06
CA VAL A 22 6.26 36.52 18.77
C VAL A 22 6.78 35.10 18.97
N ILE A 23 7.60 34.88 20.00
CA ILE A 23 8.14 33.55 20.31
C ILE A 23 7.02 32.58 20.70
N GLY A 24 6.06 33.02 21.51
CA GLY A 24 4.89 32.22 21.88
C GLY A 24 4.03 31.86 20.68
N ALA A 25 3.77 32.82 19.79
CA ALA A 25 3.04 32.57 18.55
C ALA A 25 3.77 31.57 17.64
N LEU A 26 5.10 31.71 17.49
CA LEU A 26 5.93 30.77 16.72
C LEU A 26 5.89 29.37 17.31
N ALA A 27 6.01 29.24 18.63
CA ALA A 27 5.93 27.95 19.31
C ALA A 27 4.56 27.28 19.08
N LEU A 28 3.47 28.03 19.15
CA LEU A 28 2.13 27.52 18.85
C LEU A 28 2.00 27.04 17.40
N VAL A 29 2.53 27.78 16.43
CA VAL A 29 2.53 27.37 15.02
C VAL A 29 3.32 26.08 14.82
N ILE A 30 4.50 25.97 15.42
CA ILE A 30 5.34 24.76 15.32
C ILE A 30 4.63 23.56 15.92
N ILE A 31 4.05 23.69 17.12
CA ILE A 31 3.30 22.60 17.78
C ILE A 31 2.04 22.24 16.97
N PHE A 32 1.38 23.21 16.36
CA PHE A 32 0.18 22.96 15.55
C PHE A 32 0.52 22.25 14.22
N LEU A 33 1.66 22.56 13.61
CA LEU A 33 2.09 21.92 12.36
C LEU A 33 2.74 20.54 12.60
N PHE A 34 3.62 20.45 13.59
CA PHE A 34 4.48 19.28 13.86
C PHE A 34 4.10 18.48 15.11
N GLY A 35 3.08 18.88 15.86
CA GLY A 35 2.60 18.12 17.01
C GLY A 35 2.05 16.75 16.59
N ASN A 36 1.84 15.87 17.57
CA ASN A 36 1.34 14.50 17.41
C ASN A 36 -0.03 14.36 16.73
N HIS A 37 -0.71 15.45 16.38
CA HIS A 37 -1.96 15.49 15.60
C HIS A 37 -1.95 16.67 14.61
N GLY A 38 -0.77 17.18 14.27
CA GLY A 38 -0.61 18.32 13.39
C GLY A 38 -1.04 18.02 11.96
N LEU A 39 -1.14 19.07 11.15
CA LEU A 39 -1.58 18.99 9.75
C LEU A 39 -0.76 18.00 8.90
N TYR A 40 0.52 17.82 9.24
CA TYR A 40 1.40 16.88 8.53
C TYR A 40 0.89 15.43 8.64
N GLN A 41 0.42 15.02 9.82
CA GLN A 41 -0.04 13.65 10.04
C GLN A 41 -1.36 13.37 9.34
N LEU A 42 -2.23 14.38 9.25
CA LEU A 42 -3.47 14.25 8.48
C LEU A 42 -3.16 14.03 6.99
N TYR A 43 -2.16 14.73 6.45
CA TYR A 43 -1.72 14.56 5.08
C TYR A 43 -1.12 13.17 4.83
N THR A 44 -0.23 12.69 5.70
CA THR A 44 0.36 11.35 5.57
C THR A 44 -0.71 10.26 5.69
N LEU A 45 -1.61 10.38 6.66
CA LEU A 45 -2.67 9.41 6.88
C LEU A 45 -3.65 9.35 5.69
N LYS A 46 -3.98 10.50 5.09
CA LYS A 46 -4.78 10.54 3.86
C LYS A 46 -4.07 9.80 2.72
N LYS A 47 -2.78 10.06 2.52
CA LYS A 47 -1.98 9.40 1.47
C LYS A 47 -1.89 7.88 1.68
N GLU A 48 -1.73 7.43 2.92
CA GLU A 48 -1.72 6.00 3.25
C GLU A 48 -3.09 5.37 2.97
N ARG A 49 -4.18 6.03 3.35
CA ARG A 49 -5.54 5.59 3.05
C ARG A 49 -5.77 5.43 1.55
N ASP A 50 -5.36 6.41 0.76
CA ASP A 50 -5.50 6.37 -0.70
C ASP A 50 -4.69 5.20 -1.30
N LYS A 51 -3.46 4.99 -0.84
CA LYS A 51 -2.62 3.87 -1.28
C LYS A 51 -3.23 2.51 -0.93
N ILE A 52 -3.72 2.34 0.30
CA ILE A 52 -4.38 1.09 0.72
C ILE A 52 -5.63 0.85 -0.12
N GLN A 53 -6.41 1.88 -0.40
CA GLN A 53 -7.62 1.75 -1.22
C GLN A 53 -7.30 1.34 -2.66
N GLN A 54 -6.23 1.89 -3.25
CA GLN A 54 -5.76 1.46 -4.57
C GLN A 54 -5.34 0.00 -4.58
N ASN A 55 -4.60 -0.45 -3.56
CA ASN A 55 -4.20 -1.86 -3.43
C ASN A 55 -5.41 -2.79 -3.31
N ILE A 56 -6.44 -2.40 -2.54
CA ILE A 56 -7.68 -3.17 -2.42
C ILE A 56 -8.36 -3.32 -3.79
N ASN A 57 -8.42 -2.24 -4.57
CA ASN A 57 -9.05 -2.28 -5.89
C ASN A 57 -8.28 -3.19 -6.84
N MET A 58 -6.95 -3.07 -6.88
CA MET A 58 -6.08 -3.91 -7.69
C MET A 58 -6.23 -5.40 -7.35
N LEU A 59 -6.24 -5.74 -6.06
CA LEU A 59 -6.43 -7.12 -5.58
C LEU A 59 -7.83 -7.65 -5.90
N ARG A 60 -8.86 -6.80 -5.91
CA ARG A 60 -10.21 -7.21 -6.32
C ARG A 60 -10.26 -7.54 -7.81
N GLU A 61 -9.63 -6.73 -8.65
CA GLU A 61 -9.55 -6.99 -10.09
C GLU A 61 -8.78 -8.28 -10.37
N GLU A 62 -7.64 -8.49 -9.71
CA GLU A 62 -6.85 -9.72 -9.82
C GLU A 62 -7.66 -10.95 -9.38
N LYS A 63 -8.39 -10.84 -8.26
CA LYS A 63 -9.28 -11.90 -7.80
C LYS A 63 -10.32 -12.26 -8.84
N ILE A 64 -10.99 -11.27 -9.45
CA ILE A 64 -12.02 -11.50 -10.47
C ILE A 64 -11.41 -12.19 -11.69
N ALA A 65 -10.21 -11.77 -12.12
CA ALA A 65 -9.50 -12.41 -13.23
C ALA A 65 -9.19 -13.89 -12.93
N LEU A 66 -8.61 -14.17 -11.76
CA LEU A 66 -8.29 -15.53 -11.31
C LEU A 66 -9.52 -16.42 -11.13
N GLU A 67 -10.63 -15.87 -10.63
CA GLU A 67 -11.90 -16.60 -10.54
C GLU A 67 -12.45 -16.95 -11.93
N GLY A 68 -12.32 -16.03 -12.89
CA GLY A 68 -12.66 -16.30 -14.30
C GLY A 68 -11.79 -17.39 -14.92
N GLU A 69 -10.47 -17.37 -14.68
CA GLU A 69 -9.56 -18.42 -15.13
C GLU A 69 -9.87 -19.77 -14.49
N LYS A 70 -10.11 -19.78 -13.17
CA LYS A 70 -10.51 -20.99 -12.44
C LYS A 70 -11.80 -21.57 -13.01
N ALA A 71 -12.81 -20.73 -13.28
CA ALA A 71 -14.07 -21.19 -13.87
C ALA A 71 -13.86 -21.82 -15.25
N LYS A 72 -13.02 -21.22 -16.11
CA LYS A 72 -12.66 -21.80 -17.42
C LYS A 72 -11.96 -23.15 -17.26
N LEU A 73 -10.97 -23.25 -16.38
CA LEU A 73 -10.25 -24.50 -16.12
C LEU A 73 -11.16 -25.59 -15.53
N GLN A 74 -12.09 -25.23 -14.64
CA GLN A 74 -12.99 -26.20 -13.99
C GLN A 74 -14.15 -26.65 -14.89
N THR A 75 -14.63 -25.77 -15.77
CA THR A 75 -15.81 -26.04 -16.61
C THR A 75 -15.44 -26.74 -17.91
N ASP A 76 -14.20 -26.59 -18.37
CA ASP A 76 -13.69 -27.29 -19.55
C ASP A 76 -13.18 -28.70 -19.19
N TYR A 77 -14.12 -29.61 -18.91
CA TYR A 77 -13.83 -31.04 -18.69
C TYR A 77 -13.02 -31.66 -19.83
N LYS A 78 -13.18 -31.15 -21.06
CA LYS A 78 -12.49 -31.65 -22.24
C LYS A 78 -11.02 -31.27 -22.20
N HIS A 79 -10.71 -30.03 -21.84
CA HIS A 79 -9.33 -29.58 -21.65
C HIS A 79 -8.63 -30.30 -20.48
N ILE A 80 -9.33 -30.57 -19.37
CA ILE A 80 -8.78 -31.37 -18.26
C ILE A 80 -8.50 -32.81 -18.71
N GLU A 81 -9.41 -33.42 -19.48
CA GLU A 81 -9.21 -34.77 -20.02
C GLU A 81 -8.03 -34.84 -20.99
N GLU A 82 -7.89 -33.85 -21.88
CA GLU A 82 -6.73 -33.71 -22.78
C GLU A 82 -5.43 -33.58 -21.98
N LEU A 83 -5.37 -32.70 -20.98
CA LEU A 83 -4.19 -32.51 -20.13
C LEU A 83 -3.81 -33.79 -19.36
N ALA A 84 -4.80 -34.49 -18.82
CA ALA A 84 -4.59 -35.74 -18.08
C ALA A 84 -4.04 -36.85 -18.98
N ARG A 85 -4.53 -36.95 -20.23
CA ARG A 85 -4.08 -37.94 -21.21
C ARG A 85 -2.70 -37.60 -21.78
N GLU A 86 -2.45 -36.35 -22.14
CA GLU A 86 -1.20 -35.94 -22.81
C GLU A 86 -0.01 -35.82 -21.85
N LYS A 87 -0.16 -35.03 -20.77
CA LYS A 87 0.95 -34.76 -19.84
C LYS A 87 1.16 -35.87 -18.83
N TYR A 88 0.06 -36.40 -18.30
CA TYR A 88 0.11 -37.35 -17.19
C TYR A 88 -0.12 -38.80 -17.62
N ARG A 89 -0.43 -39.05 -18.90
CA ARG A 89 -0.71 -40.38 -19.47
C ARG A 89 -1.77 -41.15 -18.68
N MET A 90 -2.69 -40.42 -18.05
CA MET A 90 -3.79 -40.98 -17.28
C MET A 90 -4.86 -41.52 -18.23
N SER A 91 -5.51 -42.58 -17.80
CA SER A 91 -6.45 -43.38 -18.59
C SER A 91 -7.68 -43.66 -17.75
N LYS A 92 -8.88 -43.73 -18.35
CA LYS A 92 -10.10 -44.04 -17.58
C LYS A 92 -10.05 -45.48 -17.06
N LYS A 93 -10.80 -45.77 -15.99
CA LYS A 93 -10.86 -47.11 -15.39
C LYS A 93 -11.32 -48.13 -16.46
N GLY A 94 -10.44 -49.06 -16.83
CA GLY A 94 -10.68 -50.07 -17.87
C GLY A 94 -10.00 -49.81 -19.23
N GLU A 95 -9.38 -48.65 -19.43
CA GLU A 95 -8.60 -48.34 -20.64
C GLU A 95 -7.09 -48.68 -20.43
N ARG A 96 -6.41 -49.13 -21.49
CA ARG A 96 -4.99 -49.57 -21.45
C ARG A 96 -4.06 -48.49 -21.99
N VAL A 97 -3.01 -48.14 -21.23
CA VAL A 97 -1.96 -47.20 -21.66
C VAL A 97 -0.87 -47.96 -22.42
N PHE A 98 -0.59 -47.56 -23.66
CA PHE A 98 0.49 -48.12 -24.46
C PHE A 98 1.70 -47.16 -24.44
N LYS A 99 2.84 -47.64 -23.94
CA LYS A 99 4.13 -46.93 -24.07
C LYS A 99 4.93 -47.62 -25.16
N VAL A 100 5.20 -46.91 -26.25
CA VAL A 100 6.13 -47.40 -27.27
C VAL A 100 7.53 -47.40 -26.65
N ILE A 101 8.13 -48.59 -26.58
CA ILE A 101 9.50 -48.78 -26.14
C ILE A 101 10.30 -49.04 -27.41
N GLU A 102 11.31 -48.22 -27.69
CA GLU A 102 12.24 -48.49 -28.78
C GLU A 102 12.98 -49.79 -28.46
N LYS A 103 12.94 -50.73 -29.40
CA LYS A 103 13.61 -52.02 -29.24
C LYS A 103 15.11 -51.76 -29.35
N GLU A 104 15.84 -51.95 -28.26
CA GLU A 104 17.30 -51.89 -28.31
C GLU A 104 17.81 -52.89 -29.35
N SER A 105 18.39 -52.37 -30.43
CA SER A 105 19.09 -53.16 -31.43
C SER A 105 20.42 -53.61 -30.82
N ASN A 106 20.41 -54.71 -30.07
CA ASN A 106 21.64 -55.40 -29.73
C ASN A 106 22.24 -55.95 -31.03
N ASN A 107 23.42 -55.42 -31.36
CA ASN A 107 24.28 -55.83 -32.45
C ASN A 107 24.94 -57.18 -32.12
#